data_AF-A0A1V5R930-F1
#
_entry.id   AF-A0A1V5R930-F1
#
_cell.length_a   1.000
_cell.length_b   1.000
_cell.length_c   1.000
_cell.angle_alpha   90.00
_cell.angle_beta   90.00
_cell.angle_gamma   90.00
#
_symmetry.space_group_name_H-M   'P 1'
#
loop_
_entity.id
_entity.type
_entity.pdbx_description
1 polymer ?
#
loop_
_entity_poly.entity_id
_entity_poly.type
_entity_poly.pdbx_seq_one_letter_code
_entity_poly.pdbx_strand_id
1 'polypeptide(L)'
;MTEQKKDKNNLFLTTSNITNPIWLSVSEAAKFGGVKTKTIRRAIQGGILRYKIVKNRYLIDFSSVIHFLLEKTKLKNKLNQHGIGQYIDKWKE
;
A
#
# COMPACT_ATOMS: atom_id res chain seq x y z
N MET A 1 12.80 9.20 -19.97
CA MET A 1 11.74 8.25 -20.36
C MET A 1 12.00 6.97 -19.60
N THR A 2 11.19 6.65 -18.59
CA THR A 2 11.28 5.34 -17.92
C THR A 2 9.88 4.76 -17.91
N GLU A 3 9.79 3.63 -18.60
CA GLU A 3 8.60 3.01 -19.11
C GLU A 3 7.64 2.55 -18.00
N GLN A 4 6.36 2.78 -18.27
CA GLN A 4 5.27 2.11 -17.62
C GLN A 4 5.38 0.61 -17.93
N LYS A 5 5.71 -0.23 -16.94
CA LYS A 5 5.46 -1.66 -17.07
C LYS A 5 3.97 -1.91 -16.82
N LYS A 6 3.26 -2.04 -17.94
CA LYS A 6 1.83 -2.27 -18.07
C LYS A 6 1.52 -3.74 -17.79
N ASP A 7 1.37 -4.11 -16.52
CA ASP A 7 0.82 -5.41 -16.15
C ASP A 7 -0.71 -5.36 -16.23
N LYS A 8 -1.23 -5.89 -17.35
CA LYS A 8 -2.63 -6.18 -17.60
C LYS A 8 -3.04 -7.34 -16.69
N ASN A 9 -3.50 -7.06 -15.46
CA ASN A 9 -4.39 -7.88 -14.61
C ASN A 9 -4.40 -7.37 -13.16
N ASN A 10 -4.71 -6.09 -12.94
CA ASN A 10 -5.10 -5.62 -11.61
C ASN A 10 -6.39 -4.82 -11.72
N LEU A 11 -7.49 -5.57 -11.77
CA LEU A 11 -8.83 -5.08 -11.53
C LEU A 11 -8.99 -4.76 -10.03
N PHE A 12 -8.22 -3.79 -9.52
CA PHE A 12 -8.58 -3.09 -8.29
C PHE A 12 -9.15 -1.74 -8.69
N LEU A 13 -10.42 -1.81 -9.09
CA LEU A 13 -11.37 -0.70 -9.14
C LEU A 13 -11.41 -0.10 -7.73
N THR A 14 -11.00 1.14 -7.52
CA THR A 14 -11.86 2.30 -7.75
C THR A 14 -11.00 3.55 -7.74
N THR A 15 -10.98 4.26 -8.86
CA THR A 15 -10.61 5.67 -8.91
C THR A 15 -11.74 6.48 -8.29
N SER A 16 -11.95 6.38 -6.97
CA SER A 16 -12.56 7.50 -6.26
C SER A 16 -11.58 8.66 -6.43
N ASN A 17 -12.06 9.84 -6.82
CA ASN A 17 -11.22 11.04 -6.88
C ASN A 17 -10.76 11.35 -5.46
N ILE A 18 -9.62 10.77 -5.06
CA ILE A 18 -8.99 11.03 -3.77
C ILE A 18 -8.51 12.48 -3.84
N THR A 19 -9.21 13.37 -3.15
CA THR A 19 -8.95 14.81 -3.17
C THR A 19 -7.55 15.16 -2.65
N ASN A 20 -6.97 14.31 -1.78
CA ASN A 20 -5.61 14.46 -1.25
C ASN A 20 -4.90 13.10 -1.16
N PRO A 21 -4.23 12.63 -2.22
CA PRO A 21 -3.56 11.33 -2.22
C PRO A 21 -2.34 11.33 -1.29
N ILE A 22 -2.28 10.37 -0.38
CA ILE A 22 -1.16 10.21 0.55
C ILE A 22 -0.10 9.32 -0.10
N TRP A 23 1.11 9.85 -0.20
CA TRP A 23 2.27 9.14 -0.73
C TRP A 23 3.23 8.80 0.40
N LEU A 24 3.50 7.51 0.58
CA LEU A 24 4.35 7.00 1.67
C LEU A 24 5.67 6.48 1.14
N SER A 25 6.74 6.66 1.91
CA SER A 25 7.95 5.86 1.73
C SER A 25 7.70 4.37 2.03
N VAL A 26 8.60 3.51 1.56
CA VAL A 26 8.56 2.06 1.86
C VAL A 26 8.53 1.77 3.36
N SER A 27 9.28 2.55 4.15
CA SER A 27 9.37 2.38 5.60
C SER A 27 8.10 2.82 6.32
N GLU A 28 7.50 3.93 5.88
CA GLU A 28 6.23 4.40 6.43
C GLU A 28 5.10 3.42 6.11
N ALA A 29 4.97 2.98 4.86
CA ALA A 29 3.98 1.98 4.47
C ALA A 29 4.09 0.69 5.32
N ALA A 30 5.31 0.27 5.63
CA ALA A 30 5.56 -0.89 6.49
C ALA A 30 5.07 -0.67 7.94
N LYS A 31 5.35 0.51 8.51
CA LYS A 31 4.88 0.90 9.84
C LYS A 31 3.34 0.99 9.89
N PHE A 32 2.73 1.67 8.93
CA PHE A 32 1.27 1.76 8.81
C PHE A 32 0.61 0.39 8.74
N GLY A 33 1.21 -0.54 7.99
CA GLY A 33 0.66 -1.88 7.84
C GLY A 33 0.99 -2.88 8.94
N GLY A 34 1.84 -2.53 9.92
CA GLY A 34 2.33 -3.50 10.91
C GLY A 34 3.13 -4.65 10.27
N VAL A 35 3.83 -4.37 9.16
CA VAL A 35 4.58 -5.37 8.40
C VAL A 35 6.06 -5.00 8.30
N LYS A 36 6.90 -5.97 7.91
CA LYS A 36 8.32 -5.71 7.63
C LYS A 36 8.46 -4.99 6.28
N THR A 37 9.46 -4.13 6.16
CA THR A 37 9.80 -3.43 4.89
C THR A 37 10.01 -4.39 3.71
N LYS A 38 10.56 -5.59 3.98
CA LYS A 38 10.70 -6.67 2.98
C LYS A 38 9.36 -7.08 2.35
N THR A 39 8.26 -7.05 3.10
CA THR A 39 6.92 -7.37 2.58
C THR A 39 6.47 -6.34 1.57
N ILE A 40 6.60 -5.06 1.89
CA ILE A 40 6.26 -3.96 0.99
C ILE A 40 7.15 -4.00 -0.26
N ARG A 41 8.46 -4.20 -0.11
CA ARG A 41 9.39 -4.32 -1.25
C ARG A 41 9.03 -5.48 -2.18
N ARG A 42 8.65 -6.63 -1.62
CA ARG A 42 8.17 -7.79 -2.42
C ARG A 42 6.88 -7.46 -3.18
N ALA A 43 5.95 -6.73 -2.55
CA ALA A 43 4.71 -6.34 -3.21
C ALA A 43 4.96 -5.32 -4.35
N ILE A 44 5.95 -4.43 -4.21
CA ILE A 44 6.42 -3.56 -5.30
C ILE A 44 7.03 -4.40 -6.43
N GLN A 45 7.91 -5.34 -6.11
CA GLN A 45 8.55 -6.21 -7.10
C GLN A 45 7.55 -7.11 -7.84
N GLY A 46 6.48 -7.53 -7.16
CA GLY A 46 5.39 -8.31 -7.73
C GLY A 46 4.34 -7.48 -8.48
N GLY A 47 4.52 -6.16 -8.64
CA GLY A 47 3.59 -5.31 -9.38
C GLY A 47 2.24 -5.08 -8.70
N ILE A 48 2.13 -5.39 -7.40
CA ILE A 48 0.87 -5.30 -6.65
C ILE A 48 0.61 -3.87 -6.18
N LEU A 49 1.66 -3.16 -5.76
CA LEU A 49 1.56 -1.81 -5.21
C LEU A 49 1.77 -0.75 -6.29
N ARG A 50 0.93 0.29 -6.28
CA ARG A 50 1.11 1.50 -7.08
C ARG A 50 2.17 2.39 -6.43
N TYR A 51 3.15 2.80 -7.21
CA TYR A 51 4.22 3.67 -6.74
C TYR A 51 4.68 4.64 -7.84
N LYS A 52 5.35 5.71 -7.42
CA LYS A 52 6.11 6.63 -8.26
C LYS A 52 7.52 6.79 -7.69
N ILE A 53 8.46 7.20 -8.53
CA ILE A 53 9.83 7.46 -8.11
C ILE A 53 10.05 8.97 -8.13
N VAL A 54 10.41 9.56 -7.00
CA VAL A 54 10.72 10.99 -6.87
C VAL A 54 12.09 11.14 -6.23
N LYS A 55 13.02 11.84 -6.89
CA LYS A 55 14.40 12.05 -6.40
C LYS A 55 15.07 10.74 -5.94
N ASN A 56 14.96 9.69 -6.77
CA ASN A 56 15.51 8.36 -6.50
C ASN A 56 14.91 7.62 -5.28
N ARG A 57 13.72 8.03 -4.81
CA ARG A 57 13.00 7.39 -3.70
C ARG A 57 11.65 6.88 -4.17
N TYR A 58 11.32 5.67 -3.76
CA TYR A 58 10.00 5.07 -3.98
C TYR A 58 8.97 5.74 -3.07
N LEU A 59 7.94 6.29 -3.68
CA LEU A 59 6.75 6.79 -3.03
C LEU A 59 5.57 5.91 -3.45
N ILE A 60 4.95 5.29 -2.48
CA ILE A 60 3.88 4.31 -2.66
C ILE A 60 2.56 5.00 -2.36
N ASP A 61 1.55 4.74 -3.17
CA ASP A 61 0.19 5.21 -2.92
C ASP A 61 -0.41 4.51 -1.69
N PHE A 62 -0.91 5.28 -0.73
CA PHE A 62 -1.46 4.75 0.50
C PHE A 62 -2.71 3.88 0.27
N SER A 63 -3.60 4.27 -0.65
CA SER A 63 -4.79 3.48 -0.97
C SER A 63 -4.40 2.10 -1.46
N SER A 64 -3.45 2.02 -2.40
CA SER A 64 -2.90 0.74 -2.87
C SER A 64 -2.32 -0.12 -1.75
N VAL A 65 -1.65 0.48 -0.76
CA VAL A 65 -1.13 -0.25 0.42
C VAL A 65 -2.27 -0.82 1.26
N ILE A 66 -3.32 -0.04 1.53
CA ILE A 66 -4.47 -0.51 2.31
C ILE A 66 -5.17 -1.67 1.62
N HIS A 67 -5.42 -1.57 0.30
CA HIS A 67 -6.03 -2.67 -0.45
C HIS A 67 -5.20 -3.95 -0.39
N PHE A 68 -3.88 -3.84 -0.59
CA PHE A 68 -2.97 -4.97 -0.45
C PHE A 68 -3.00 -5.62 0.95
N LEU A 69 -3.07 -4.80 2.01
CA LEU A 69 -3.09 -5.31 3.38
C LEU A 69 -4.42 -5.99 3.73
N LEU A 70 -5.52 -5.52 3.16
CA LEU A 70 -6.85 -6.09 3.36
C LEU A 70 -7.10 -7.36 2.52
N GLU A 71 -6.32 -7.58 1.46
CA GLU A 71 -6.46 -8.72 0.54
C GLU A 71 -6.36 -10.08 1.23
N LYS A 72 -5.47 -10.22 2.23
CA LYS A 72 -5.20 -11.49 2.92
C LYS A 72 -5.47 -11.37 4.41
N THR A 73 -6.17 -12.35 4.98
CA THR A 73 -6.50 -12.39 6.42
C THR A 73 -5.27 -12.20 7.32
N LYS A 74 -4.14 -12.83 6.96
CA LYS A 74 -2.89 -12.68 7.73
C LYS A 74 -2.33 -11.25 7.71
N LEU A 75 -2.47 -10.53 6.60
CA LEU A 75 -2.03 -9.14 6.48
C LEU A 75 -3.02 -8.20 7.19
N LYS A 76 -4.32 -8.46 7.03
CA LYS A 76 -5.38 -7.73 7.74
C LYS A 76 -5.22 -7.83 9.26
N ASN A 77 -4.91 -9.01 9.78
CA ASN A 77 -4.64 -9.19 11.21
C ASN A 77 -3.42 -8.40 11.67
N LYS A 78 -2.37 -8.30 10.85
CA LYS A 78 -1.20 -7.46 11.15
C LYS A 78 -1.52 -5.97 11.12
N LEU A 79 -2.28 -5.52 10.12
CA LEU A 79 -2.77 -4.14 10.04
C LEU A 79 -3.56 -3.78 11.30
N ASN A 80 -4.44 -4.67 11.76
CA ASN A 80 -5.28 -4.46 12.92
C ASN A 80 -4.53 -4.53 14.26
N GLN A 81 -3.58 -5.45 14.41
CA GLN A 81 -2.93 -5.70 15.71
C GLN A 81 -1.60 -4.96 15.88
N HIS A 82 -0.89 -4.68 14.78
CA HIS A 82 0.48 -4.14 14.82
C HIS A 82 0.65 -2.90 13.93
N GLY A 83 -0.35 -2.57 13.10
CA GLY A 83 -0.36 -1.43 12.20
C GLY A 83 -1.22 -0.29 12.74
N ILE A 84 -1.79 0.52 11.84
CA ILE A 84 -2.65 1.64 12.24
C ILE A 84 -3.94 1.18 12.94
N GLY A 85 -4.42 -0.04 12.65
CA GLY A 85 -5.64 -0.55 13.26
C GLY A 85 -5.53 -0.75 14.77
N GLN A 86 -4.31 -0.79 15.33
CA GLN A 86 -4.14 -0.85 16.79
C GLN A 86 -4.56 0.45 17.49
N TYR A 87 -4.68 1.56 16.74
CA TYR A 87 -5.11 2.87 17.22
C TYR A 87 -6.57 3.19 16.80
N ILE A 88 -7.28 2.23 16.21
CA ILE A 88 -8.63 2.42 15.67
C ILE A 88 -9.60 1.53 16.44
N ASP A 89 -10.54 2.13 17.17
CA ASP A 89 -11.59 1.40 17.88
C ASP A 89 -12.56 0.69 16.92
N LYS A 90 -13.00 1.41 15.87
CA LYS A 90 -13.90 0.89 14.84
C LYS A 90 -13.54 1.46 13.49
N TRP A 91 -13.39 0.58 12.50
CA TRP A 91 -13.25 0.99 11.12
C TRP A 91 -14.57 1.61 10.63
N LYS A 92 -14.47 2.61 9.75
CA LYS A 92 -15.63 3.20 9.10
C LYS A 92 -16.32 2.14 8.24
N GLU A 93 -17.61 1.95 8.47
CA GLU A 93 -18.51 1.13 7.65
C GLU A 93 -18.83 1.79 6.30
#